data_AF-A0A661MX64-F1
#
_entry.id   AF-A0A661MX64-F1
#
_cell.length_a   1.000
_cell.length_b   1.000
_cell.length_c   1.000
_cell.angle_alpha   90.00
_cell.angle_beta   90.00
_cell.angle_gamma   90.00
#
_symmetry.space_group_name_H-M   'P 1'
#
loop_
_entity.id
_entity.type
_entity.pdbx_description
1 polymer ?
#
loop_
_entity_poly.entity_id
_entity_poly.type
_entity_poly.pdbx_seq_one_letter_code
_entity_poly.pdbx_strand_id
1 'polypeptide(L)'
;TGHADGANAGFLRPDSVFALVIVTDEEDCSASDPNLFNPLSSDYTSDLNLRCFQYPGALHPISRFVSGLLATRGRTGDLVYAVIAGVPLETVPASGTPDYEAMLAHADMVERLDPAMPTRLAPSCNVAGRGLAFPPRRIVNVARELSIRGTPTTVQSICQADYTGAITAIADRVGAVVGMSCD
;
A
#
# COMPACT_ATOMS: atom_id res chain seq x y z
N THR A 1 3.95 19.14 -8.15
CA THR A 1 4.04 18.17 -9.24
C THR A 1 4.40 16.81 -8.67
N GLY A 2 3.82 15.75 -9.22
CA GLY A 2 4.15 14.35 -8.94
C GLY A 2 4.67 13.66 -10.20
N HIS A 3 4.81 12.33 -10.15
CA HIS A 3 5.25 11.59 -11.34
C HIS A 3 4.14 11.42 -12.38
N ALA A 4 2.87 11.59 -12.03
CA ALA A 4 1.75 11.48 -12.96
C ALA A 4 1.75 12.61 -14.02
N ASP A 5 1.90 13.85 -13.55
CA ASP A 5 1.97 15.09 -14.35
C ASP A 5 3.40 15.47 -14.77
N GLY A 6 4.41 14.73 -14.28
CA GLY A 6 5.82 14.87 -14.67
C GLY A 6 6.27 13.72 -15.57
N ALA A 7 6.97 12.75 -14.99
CA ALA A 7 7.63 11.66 -15.72
C ALA A 7 6.68 10.78 -16.56
N ASN A 8 5.40 10.69 -16.18
CA ASN A 8 4.38 9.90 -16.88
C ASN A 8 3.39 10.77 -17.66
N ALA A 9 3.70 12.06 -17.88
CA ALA A 9 2.86 12.95 -18.67
C ALA A 9 2.65 12.36 -20.07
N GLY A 10 1.40 12.31 -20.53
CA GLY A 10 1.01 11.71 -21.82
C GLY A 10 0.85 10.20 -21.81
N PHE A 11 1.46 9.46 -20.87
CA PHE A 11 1.20 8.04 -20.66
C PHE A 11 -0.13 7.83 -19.91
N LEU A 12 -0.32 8.55 -18.79
CA LEU A 12 -1.55 8.52 -18.02
C LEU A 12 -2.62 9.40 -18.66
N ARG A 13 -3.30 8.89 -19.70
CA ARG A 13 -4.39 9.60 -20.38
C ARG A 13 -5.57 9.83 -19.42
N PRO A 14 -6.15 11.05 -19.34
CA PRO A 14 -7.21 11.37 -18.36
C PRO A 14 -8.49 10.52 -18.47
N ASP A 15 -8.77 10.00 -19.66
CA ASP A 15 -9.94 9.19 -20.03
C ASP A 15 -9.70 7.68 -19.94
N SER A 16 -8.51 7.24 -19.53
CA SER A 16 -8.20 5.81 -19.40
C SER A 16 -8.61 5.27 -18.02
N VAL A 17 -8.90 3.98 -17.95
CA VAL A 17 -8.91 3.26 -16.67
C VAL A 17 -7.47 3.09 -16.18
N PHE A 18 -7.19 3.50 -14.95
CA PHE A 18 -5.91 3.30 -14.29
C PHE A 18 -6.01 2.23 -13.22
N ALA A 19 -5.26 1.15 -13.36
CA ALA A 19 -5.06 0.20 -12.26
C ALA A 19 -3.63 0.34 -11.71
N LEU A 20 -3.51 0.62 -10.41
CA LEU A 20 -2.27 0.55 -9.66
C LEU A 20 -2.30 -0.71 -8.80
N VAL A 21 -1.40 -1.65 -9.07
CA VAL A 21 -1.21 -2.87 -8.28
C VAL A 21 0.12 -2.77 -7.55
N ILE A 22 0.06 -2.77 -6.22
CA ILE A 22 1.24 -2.78 -5.35
C ILE A 22 1.42 -4.19 -4.80
N VAL A 23 2.60 -4.76 -5.01
CA VAL A 23 3.00 -6.06 -4.47
C VAL A 23 4.28 -5.86 -3.68
N THR A 24 4.25 -6.07 -2.37
CA THR A 24 5.41 -5.81 -1.51
C THR A 24 5.33 -6.59 -0.19
N ASP A 25 6.48 -6.99 0.35
CA ASP A 25 6.65 -7.51 1.70
C ASP A 25 7.06 -6.43 2.71
N GLU A 26 7.22 -5.18 2.27
CA GLU A 26 7.69 -4.04 3.05
C GLU A 26 6.58 -3.00 3.28
N GLU A 27 6.86 -2.02 4.13
CA GLU A 27 6.03 -0.83 4.34
C GLU A 27 6.46 0.34 3.44
N ASP A 28 5.54 1.29 3.18
CA ASP A 28 5.82 2.54 2.48
C ASP A 28 6.79 3.46 3.26
N CYS A 29 8.04 3.51 2.79
CA CYS A 29 9.04 4.49 3.20
C CYS A 29 9.22 5.63 2.20
N SER A 30 8.14 6.20 1.66
CA SER A 30 8.22 7.36 0.78
C SER A 30 8.74 8.61 1.50
N ALA A 31 10.07 8.70 1.62
CA ALA A 31 10.77 9.76 2.35
C ALA A 31 10.66 11.09 1.62
N SER A 32 10.27 12.13 2.36
CA SER A 32 10.37 13.53 1.94
C SER A 32 11.77 14.11 2.14
N ASP A 33 12.54 13.54 3.07
CA ASP A 33 13.95 13.85 3.28
C ASP A 33 14.83 12.66 2.87
N PRO A 34 15.60 12.75 1.77
CA PRO A 34 16.45 11.65 1.31
C PRO A 34 17.61 11.34 2.27
N ASN A 35 17.97 12.25 3.18
CA ASN A 35 18.99 12.00 4.20
C ASN A 35 18.56 10.86 5.16
N LEU A 36 17.27 10.49 5.18
CA LEU A 36 16.77 9.31 5.88
C LEU A 36 17.52 8.03 5.48
N PHE A 37 17.90 7.91 4.20
CA PHE A 37 18.61 6.74 3.67
C PHE A 37 20.14 6.85 3.74
N ASN A 38 20.67 7.99 4.22
CA ASN A 38 22.12 8.18 4.32
C ASN A 38 22.65 7.43 5.56
N PRO A 39 23.49 6.38 5.41
CA PRO A 39 24.05 5.64 6.54
C PRO A 39 24.90 6.51 7.47
N LEU A 40 25.42 7.63 6.97
CA LEU A 40 26.26 8.58 7.71
C LEU A 40 25.47 9.80 8.23
N SER A 41 24.14 9.77 8.17
CA SER A 41 23.32 10.88 8.68
C SER A 41 23.57 11.13 10.18
N SER A 42 23.76 12.39 10.54
CA SER A 42 23.76 12.85 11.93
C SER A 42 22.36 13.02 12.50
N ASP A 43 21.34 13.15 11.64
CA ASP A 43 19.96 13.47 12.04
C ASP A 43 19.12 12.21 12.25
N TYR A 44 19.45 11.14 11.52
CA TYR A 44 18.78 9.85 11.59
C TYR A 44 19.78 8.77 12.03
N THR A 45 19.95 8.59 13.33
CA THR A 45 21.07 7.80 13.88
C THR A 45 20.74 6.34 14.17
N SER A 46 19.50 5.91 13.93
CA SER A 46 19.08 4.54 14.19
C SER A 46 19.38 3.60 13.02
N ASP A 47 19.14 2.30 13.24
CA ASP A 47 19.24 1.28 12.20
C ASP A 47 18.46 1.69 10.95
N LEU A 48 19.09 1.58 9.77
CA LEU A 48 18.51 2.01 8.50
C LEU A 48 17.12 1.42 8.26
N ASN A 49 16.89 0.16 8.64
CA ASN A 49 15.62 -0.53 8.42
C ASN A 49 14.48 0.02 9.29
N LEU A 50 14.81 0.75 10.36
CA LEU A 50 13.83 1.28 11.32
C LEU A 50 13.53 2.76 11.13
N ARG A 51 14.27 3.46 10.28
CA ARG A 51 14.20 4.93 10.19
C ARG A 51 12.84 5.43 9.73
N CYS A 52 12.19 4.74 8.81
CA CYS A 52 10.86 5.09 8.32
C CYS A 52 9.82 5.06 9.46
N PHE A 53 9.91 4.04 10.32
CA PHE A 53 9.08 3.89 11.50
C PHE A 53 9.41 4.92 12.59
N GLN A 54 10.70 5.17 12.85
CA GLN A 54 11.14 5.99 13.97
C GLN A 54 11.14 7.49 13.68
N TYR A 55 11.22 7.90 12.41
CA TYR A 55 11.20 9.30 11.98
C TYR A 55 10.05 9.57 11.01
N PRO A 56 8.78 9.42 11.43
CA PRO A 56 7.63 9.58 10.54
C PRO A 56 7.53 11.00 9.94
N GLY A 57 8.15 12.00 10.58
CA GLY A 57 8.24 13.38 10.06
C GLY A 57 9.14 13.53 8.82
N ALA A 58 10.00 12.54 8.54
CA ALA A 58 10.82 12.49 7.34
C ALA A 58 10.10 11.84 6.14
N LEU A 59 8.85 11.39 6.33
CA LEU A 59 8.03 10.78 5.29
C LEU A 59 7.04 11.78 4.71
N HIS A 60 6.70 11.61 3.44
CA HIS A 60 5.56 12.31 2.86
C HIS A 60 4.26 11.93 3.59
N PRO A 61 3.31 12.87 3.78
CA PRO A 61 2.01 12.55 4.36
C PRO A 61 1.20 11.66 3.40
N ILE A 62 0.40 10.73 3.93
CA ILE A 62 -0.47 9.83 3.15
C ILE A 62 -1.40 10.62 2.20
N SER A 63 -1.87 11.78 2.65
CA SER A 63 -2.73 12.68 1.85
C SER A 63 -2.11 13.10 0.52
N ARG A 64 -0.77 13.13 0.41
CA ARG A 64 -0.06 13.37 -0.85
C ARG A 64 -0.40 12.31 -1.89
N PHE A 65 -0.39 11.04 -1.51
CA PHE A 65 -0.66 9.93 -2.42
C PHE A 65 -2.14 9.84 -2.76
N VAL A 66 -3.02 9.99 -1.77
CA VAL A 66 -4.47 10.02 -2.00
C VAL A 66 -4.83 11.13 -2.99
N SER A 67 -4.39 12.36 -2.74
CA SER A 67 -4.71 13.51 -3.61
C SER A 67 -4.09 13.37 -4.99
N GLY A 68 -2.83 12.91 -5.06
CA GLY A 68 -2.13 12.73 -6.33
C GLY A 68 -2.76 11.64 -7.20
N LEU A 69 -3.18 10.52 -6.61
CA LEU A 69 -3.84 9.42 -7.32
C LEU A 69 -5.22 9.85 -7.83
N LEU A 70 -6.02 10.51 -6.99
CA LEU A 70 -7.34 11.02 -7.40
C LEU A 70 -7.22 12.06 -8.53
N ALA A 71 -6.21 12.92 -8.47
CA ALA A 71 -5.96 13.92 -9.51
C ALA A 71 -5.57 13.32 -10.87
N THR A 72 -5.23 12.02 -10.93
CA THR A 72 -4.90 11.38 -12.21
C THR A 72 -6.11 11.16 -13.11
N ARG A 73 -7.34 11.14 -12.57
CA ARG A 73 -8.56 10.85 -13.32
C ARG A 73 -9.66 11.86 -13.06
N GLY A 74 -10.47 12.12 -14.09
CA GLY A 74 -11.64 13.01 -13.98
C GLY A 74 -12.77 12.40 -13.14
N ARG A 75 -12.83 11.07 -13.04
CA ARG A 75 -13.77 10.33 -12.20
C ARG A 75 -13.00 9.38 -11.28
N THR A 76 -13.36 9.36 -10.00
CA THR A 76 -12.72 8.49 -9.00
C THR A 76 -12.92 7.00 -9.29
N GLY A 77 -13.99 6.65 -10.01
CA GLY A 77 -14.27 5.30 -10.47
C GLY A 77 -13.36 4.77 -11.57
N ASP A 78 -12.61 5.64 -12.28
CA ASP A 78 -11.64 5.22 -13.31
C ASP A 78 -10.27 4.82 -12.74
N LEU A 79 -10.11 4.86 -11.42
CA LEU A 79 -8.93 4.42 -10.69
C LEU A 79 -9.22 3.13 -9.94
N VAL A 80 -8.34 2.14 -10.05
CA VAL A 80 -8.32 0.93 -9.21
C VAL A 80 -7.03 0.92 -8.42
N TYR A 81 -7.12 0.77 -7.11
CA TYR A 81 -5.96 0.65 -6.21
C TYR A 81 -5.96 -0.73 -5.54
N ALA A 82 -5.07 -1.60 -5.98
CA ALA A 82 -4.96 -2.97 -5.53
C ALA A 82 -3.65 -3.19 -4.76
N VAL A 83 -3.72 -3.91 -3.64
CA VAL A 83 -2.57 -4.20 -2.79
C VAL A 83 -2.49 -5.70 -2.50
N ILE A 84 -1.29 -6.26 -2.67
CA ILE A 84 -0.89 -7.57 -2.16
C ILE A 84 0.30 -7.32 -1.23
N ALA A 85 0.07 -7.34 0.08
CA ALA A 85 1.09 -6.95 1.05
C ALA A 85 1.04 -7.77 2.35
N GLY A 86 1.91 -7.46 3.32
CA GLY A 86 2.01 -8.13 4.61
C GLY A 86 0.80 -7.93 5.55
N VAL A 87 -0.43 -8.17 5.10
CA VAL A 87 -1.61 -8.15 5.98
C VAL A 87 -1.92 -9.56 6.50
N PRO A 88 -2.43 -9.72 7.74
CA PRO A 88 -2.81 -11.02 8.27
C PRO A 88 -3.93 -11.68 7.44
N LEU A 89 -3.83 -12.99 7.20
CA LEU A 89 -4.68 -13.71 6.24
C LEU A 89 -6.17 -13.63 6.60
N GLU A 90 -6.48 -13.72 7.88
CA GLU A 90 -7.83 -13.68 8.44
C GLU A 90 -8.51 -12.30 8.32
N THR A 91 -7.75 -11.25 8.02
CA THR A 91 -8.28 -9.89 7.79
C THR A 91 -8.63 -9.63 6.33
N VAL A 92 -8.24 -10.53 5.42
CA VAL A 92 -8.46 -10.37 3.98
C VAL A 92 -9.85 -10.90 3.62
N PRO A 93 -10.71 -10.10 2.95
CA PRO A 93 -11.99 -10.60 2.49
C PRO A 93 -11.82 -11.55 1.30
N ALA A 94 -12.64 -12.61 1.25
CA ALA A 94 -12.74 -13.46 0.07
C ALA A 94 -13.35 -12.72 -1.14
N SER A 95 -14.24 -11.75 -0.88
CA SER A 95 -14.82 -10.85 -1.87
C SER A 95 -15.33 -9.56 -1.21
N GLY A 96 -15.49 -8.49 -2.01
CA GLY A 96 -16.04 -7.21 -1.55
C GLY A 96 -14.99 -6.23 -1.03
N THR A 97 -15.47 -5.19 -0.33
CA THR A 97 -14.62 -4.11 0.19
C THR A 97 -13.92 -4.57 1.47
N PRO A 98 -12.60 -4.35 1.61
CA PRO A 98 -11.88 -4.66 2.85
C PRO A 98 -12.44 -3.92 4.07
N ASP A 99 -12.50 -4.61 5.22
CA ASP A 99 -12.69 -3.96 6.52
C ASP A 99 -11.36 -3.37 6.97
N TYR A 100 -11.13 -2.12 6.57
CA TYR A 100 -9.88 -1.42 6.85
C TYR A 100 -9.64 -1.16 8.33
N GLU A 101 -10.71 -0.95 9.11
CA GLU A 101 -10.57 -0.70 10.55
C GLU A 101 -10.14 -1.98 11.27
N ALA A 102 -10.79 -3.11 10.98
CA ALA A 102 -10.42 -4.40 11.56
C ALA A 102 -8.99 -4.79 11.17
N MET A 103 -8.62 -4.58 9.89
CA MET A 103 -7.26 -4.85 9.40
C MET A 103 -6.21 -4.00 10.12
N LEU A 104 -6.41 -2.67 10.20
CA LEU A 104 -5.45 -1.76 10.85
C LEU A 104 -5.41 -1.91 12.38
N ALA A 105 -6.47 -2.43 12.99
CA ALA A 105 -6.55 -2.72 14.42
C ALA A 105 -5.97 -4.10 14.80
N HIS A 106 -5.66 -4.96 13.83
CA HIS A 106 -5.10 -6.28 14.11
C HIS A 106 -3.78 -6.18 14.88
N ALA A 107 -3.55 -7.06 15.86
CA ALA A 107 -2.40 -7.00 16.75
C ALA A 107 -1.06 -7.10 15.97
N ASP A 108 -1.03 -7.95 14.95
CA ASP A 108 0.15 -8.11 14.10
C ASP A 108 0.36 -6.95 13.12
N MET A 109 -0.66 -6.11 12.92
CA MET A 109 -0.53 -4.88 12.14
C MET A 109 0.00 -3.71 12.97
N VAL A 110 0.21 -3.87 14.29
CA VAL A 110 0.81 -2.83 15.14
C VAL A 110 2.33 -2.86 14.98
N GLU A 111 2.88 -1.78 14.41
CA GLU A 111 4.33 -1.62 14.25
C GLU A 111 5.01 -1.57 15.62
N ARG A 112 5.94 -2.50 15.83
CA ARG A 112 6.76 -2.62 17.03
C ARG A 112 8.09 -3.25 16.66
N LEU A 113 9.13 -3.02 17.44
CA LEU A 113 10.41 -3.70 17.22
C LEU A 113 10.24 -5.22 17.41
N ASP A 114 10.92 -5.99 16.57
CA ASP A 114 10.99 -7.44 16.73
C ASP A 114 11.88 -7.78 17.94
N PRO A 115 11.36 -8.41 19.01
CA PRO A 115 12.16 -8.76 20.17
C PRO A 115 13.26 -9.78 19.86
N ALA A 116 13.09 -10.61 18.82
CA ALA A 116 14.10 -11.57 18.38
C ALA A 116 15.16 -10.93 17.47
N MET A 117 14.84 -9.80 16.83
CA MET A 117 15.74 -9.09 15.91
C MET A 117 15.48 -7.56 16.00
N PRO A 118 16.03 -6.86 17.00
CA PRO A 118 15.65 -5.47 17.32
C PRO A 118 16.14 -4.43 16.29
N THR A 119 16.72 -4.86 15.17
CA THR A 119 17.07 -4.03 14.00
C THR A 119 15.95 -3.97 12.95
N ARG A 120 14.78 -4.56 13.21
CA ARG A 120 13.62 -4.54 12.32
C ARG A 120 12.30 -4.48 13.09
N LEU A 121 11.21 -4.24 12.37
CA LEU A 121 9.87 -4.39 12.91
C LEU A 121 9.51 -5.87 13.10
N ALA A 122 8.62 -6.15 14.06
CA ALA A 122 7.97 -7.44 14.16
C ALA A 122 7.16 -7.67 12.87
N PRO A 123 7.32 -8.83 12.21
CA PRO A 123 6.57 -9.12 11.00
C PRO A 123 5.09 -9.25 11.34
N SER A 124 4.24 -8.67 10.49
CA SER A 124 2.79 -8.87 10.53
C SER A 124 2.40 -10.24 9.97
N CYS A 125 3.29 -10.84 9.20
CA CYS A 125 3.14 -12.19 8.72
C CYS A 125 4.49 -12.89 8.50
N ASN A 126 4.54 -14.19 8.84
CA ASN A 126 5.69 -15.05 8.64
C ASN A 126 5.23 -16.41 8.08
N VAL A 127 5.71 -16.78 6.90
CA VAL A 127 5.50 -18.11 6.36
C VAL A 127 6.81 -18.88 6.28
N ALA A 128 6.88 -19.96 7.05
CA ALA A 128 8.04 -20.84 7.08
C ALA A 128 8.44 -21.30 5.67
N GLY A 129 9.72 -21.07 5.32
CA GLY A 129 10.28 -21.43 4.01
C GLY A 129 9.90 -20.51 2.84
N ARG A 130 9.07 -19.47 3.05
CA ARG A 130 8.71 -18.49 2.00
C ARG A 130 9.19 -17.08 2.29
N GLY A 131 9.13 -16.64 3.55
CA GLY A 131 9.63 -15.31 3.94
C GLY A 131 8.78 -14.63 4.99
N LEU A 132 9.16 -13.38 5.26
CA LEU A 132 8.53 -12.47 6.21
C LEU A 132 7.94 -11.30 5.45
N ALA A 133 6.86 -10.74 5.97
CA ALA A 133 6.36 -9.45 5.53
C ALA A 133 6.08 -8.56 6.75
N PHE A 134 6.26 -7.26 6.57
CA PHE A 134 6.10 -6.25 7.61
C PHE A 134 4.75 -5.53 7.49
N PRO A 135 4.22 -4.94 8.58
CA PRO A 135 2.92 -4.29 8.55
C PRO A 135 2.84 -3.16 7.51
N PRO A 136 2.00 -3.25 6.45
CA PRO A 136 1.89 -2.23 5.41
C PRO A 136 0.81 -1.18 5.76
N ARG A 137 0.78 -0.71 7.01
CA ARG A 137 -0.20 0.24 7.55
C ARG A 137 -0.39 1.48 6.67
N ARG A 138 0.68 2.12 6.17
CA ARG A 138 0.57 3.35 5.36
C ARG A 138 -0.07 3.05 4.00
N ILE A 139 0.33 1.94 3.37
CA ILE A 139 -0.26 1.46 2.11
C ILE A 139 -1.76 1.13 2.29
N VAL A 140 -2.11 0.47 3.40
CA VAL A 140 -3.52 0.15 3.74
C VAL A 140 -4.33 1.42 4.03
N ASN A 141 -3.73 2.42 4.67
CA ASN A 141 -4.40 3.72 4.89
C ASN A 141 -4.64 4.47 3.57
N VAL A 142 -3.72 4.41 2.59
CA VAL A 142 -4.00 4.94 1.24
C VAL A 142 -5.22 4.25 0.63
N ALA A 143 -5.27 2.91 0.70
CA ALA A 143 -6.41 2.14 0.20
C ALA A 143 -7.73 2.55 0.89
N ARG A 144 -7.73 2.68 2.23
CA ARG A 144 -8.88 3.14 3.03
C ARG A 144 -9.37 4.50 2.58
N GLU A 145 -8.48 5.49 2.50
CA GLU A 145 -8.83 6.86 2.12
C GLU A 145 -9.33 6.96 0.68
N LEU A 146 -8.74 6.19 -0.25
CA LEU A 146 -9.25 6.09 -1.62
C LEU A 146 -10.65 5.45 -1.64
N SER A 147 -10.85 4.38 -0.89
CA SER A 147 -12.15 3.68 -0.78
C SER A 147 -13.26 4.60 -0.28
N ILE A 148 -13.00 5.40 0.75
CA ILE A 148 -13.93 6.41 1.30
C ILE A 148 -14.35 7.43 0.21
N ARG A 149 -13.47 7.73 -0.74
CA ARG A 149 -13.72 8.67 -1.85
C ARG A 149 -14.29 8.00 -3.10
N GLY A 150 -14.71 6.74 -2.97
CA GLY A 150 -15.36 5.97 -4.03
C GLY A 150 -14.41 5.34 -5.02
N THR A 151 -13.09 5.38 -4.79
CA THR A 151 -12.12 4.66 -5.63
C THR A 151 -12.20 3.16 -5.34
N PRO A 152 -12.38 2.34 -6.38
CA PRO A 152 -12.20 0.90 -6.32
C PRO A 152 -10.90 0.42 -5.67
N THR A 153 -11.01 -0.28 -4.54
CA THR A 153 -9.83 -0.77 -3.80
C THR A 153 -9.91 -2.26 -3.45
N THR A 154 -8.75 -2.92 -3.42
CA THR A 154 -8.59 -4.29 -2.89
C THR A 154 -7.32 -4.37 -2.04
N VAL A 155 -7.36 -5.20 -0.99
CA VAL A 155 -6.18 -5.53 -0.16
C VAL A 155 -6.18 -7.04 0.06
N GLN A 156 -5.05 -7.67 -0.23
CA GLN A 156 -4.82 -9.12 -0.16
C GLN A 156 -3.48 -9.39 0.54
N SER A 157 -3.31 -10.60 1.06
CA SER A 157 -2.13 -10.97 1.84
C SER A 157 -1.08 -11.61 0.95
N ILE A 158 0.15 -11.08 0.94
CA ILE A 158 1.30 -11.72 0.28
C ILE A 158 1.65 -13.08 0.92
N CYS A 159 1.09 -13.38 2.09
CA CYS A 159 1.30 -14.65 2.77
C CYS A 159 0.36 -15.77 2.35
N GLN A 160 -0.58 -15.52 1.44
CA GLN A 160 -1.47 -16.58 0.96
C GLN A 160 -0.68 -17.68 0.24
N ALA A 161 -1.09 -18.94 0.40
CA ALA A 161 -0.44 -20.08 -0.25
C ALA A 161 -0.76 -20.13 -1.76
N ASP A 162 -1.94 -19.64 -2.12
CA ASP A 162 -2.44 -19.57 -3.49
C ASP A 162 -2.86 -18.13 -3.79
N TYR A 163 -2.43 -17.60 -4.93
CA TYR A 163 -2.69 -16.22 -5.35
C TYR A 163 -3.93 -16.07 -6.24
N THR A 164 -4.61 -17.17 -6.58
CA THR A 164 -5.78 -17.14 -7.46
C THR A 164 -6.84 -16.18 -6.94
N GLY A 165 -7.18 -16.27 -5.64
CA GLY A 165 -8.14 -15.35 -5.01
C GLY A 165 -7.74 -13.87 -5.11
N ALA A 166 -6.46 -13.55 -4.92
CA ALA A 166 -5.98 -12.17 -5.01
C ALA A 166 -6.06 -11.64 -6.45
N ILE A 167 -5.63 -12.45 -7.42
CA ILE A 167 -5.69 -12.08 -8.84
C ILE A 167 -7.14 -11.94 -9.30
N THR A 168 -8.04 -12.84 -8.89
CA THR A 168 -9.47 -12.74 -9.18
C THR A 168 -10.06 -11.46 -8.60
N ALA A 169 -9.78 -11.13 -7.33
CA ALA A 169 -10.29 -9.89 -6.72
C ALA A 169 -9.84 -8.62 -7.48
N ILE A 170 -8.59 -8.59 -7.94
CA ILE A 170 -8.06 -7.49 -8.75
C ILE A 170 -8.75 -7.45 -10.11
N ALA A 171 -8.82 -8.59 -10.80
CA ALA A 171 -9.43 -8.71 -12.13
C ALA A 171 -10.91 -8.31 -12.12
N ASP A 172 -11.68 -8.76 -11.12
CA ASP A 172 -13.09 -8.42 -10.95
C ASP A 172 -13.27 -6.91 -10.76
N ARG A 173 -12.38 -6.28 -9.98
CA ARG A 173 -12.47 -4.84 -9.72
C ARG A 173 -12.13 -4.02 -10.96
N VAL A 174 -11.10 -4.41 -11.71
CA VAL A 174 -10.72 -3.81 -12.99
C VAL A 174 -11.84 -4.01 -14.02
N GLY A 175 -12.38 -5.23 -14.12
CA GLY A 175 -13.46 -5.58 -15.05
C GLY A 175 -14.72 -4.76 -14.82
N ALA A 176 -15.11 -4.57 -13.55
CA ALA A 176 -16.25 -3.72 -13.20
C ALA A 176 -16.07 -2.26 -13.65
N VAL A 177 -14.86 -1.70 -13.50
CA VAL A 177 -14.57 -0.33 -13.94
C VAL A 177 -14.57 -0.22 -15.46
N VAL A 178 -13.89 -1.15 -16.14
CA VAL A 178 -13.85 -1.18 -17.62
C VAL A 178 -15.26 -1.31 -18.21
N GLY A 179 -16.11 -2.15 -17.62
CA GLY A 179 -17.51 -2.31 -18.03
C GLY A 179 -18.29 -0.98 -17.99
N MET A 180 -18.16 -0.21 -16.90
CA MET A 180 -18.82 1.09 -16.76
C MET A 180 -18.25 2.20 -17.66
N SER A 181 -17.04 2.04 -18.19
CA SER A 181 -16.40 3.04 -19.05
C SER A 181 -16.63 2.80 -20.54
N CYS A 182 -17.26 1.68 -20.91
CA CYS A 182 -17.64 1.33 -22.28
C CYS A 182 -19.11 1.65 -22.61
N ASP A 183 -19.90 2.10 -21.62
CA ASP A 183 -21.28 2.58 -21.77
C ASP A 183 -21.33 4.10 -21.98
#